data_AF-A0A0Q4N224-F1
#
_entry.id   AF-A0A0Q4N224-F1
#
_cell.length_a   1.000
_cell.length_b   1.000
_cell.length_c   1.000
_cell.angle_alpha   90.00
_cell.angle_beta   90.00
_cell.angle_gamma   90.00
#
_symmetry.space_group_name_H-M   'P 1'
#
loop_
_entity.id
_entity.type
_entity.pdbx_description
1 polymer ?
#
loop_
_entity_poly.entity_id
_entity_poly.type
_entity_poly.pdbx_seq_one_letter_code
_entity_poly.pdbx_strand_id
1 'polypeptide(L)'
;MNQLLEGGMNISEIASKYPRYDYWEIYANVKDYSLLGKKRIITNRLNSLRESPTKAERSELIDEIQTLITEMYDLTKSNGKKLVEISEILNR
;
A
#
# COMPACT_ATOMS: atom_id res chain seq x y z
N MET A 1 0.11 -13.57 -5.49
CA MET A 1 0.29 -12.96 -4.15
C MET A 1 -0.92 -12.10 -3.79
N ASN A 2 -1.39 -11.21 -4.67
CA ASN A 2 -2.58 -10.39 -4.44
C ASN A 2 -3.86 -11.19 -4.11
N GLN A 3 -4.13 -12.32 -4.81
CA GLN A 3 -5.26 -13.21 -4.49
C GLN A 3 -5.20 -13.86 -3.10
N LEU A 4 -4.01 -14.03 -2.51
CA LEU A 4 -3.86 -14.61 -1.16
C LEU A 4 -4.16 -13.57 -0.08
N LEU A 5 -3.80 -12.32 -0.34
CA LEU A 5 -4.11 -11.18 0.52
C LEU A 5 -5.59 -10.83 0.47
N GLU A 6 -6.22 -10.87 -0.71
CA GLU A 6 -7.66 -10.71 -0.88
C GLU A 6 -8.46 -11.80 -0.15
N GLY A 7 -7.87 -13.00 0.03
CA GLY A 7 -8.41 -14.08 0.85
C GLY A 7 -8.14 -13.97 2.36
N GLY A 8 -7.52 -12.89 2.84
CA GLY A 8 -7.28 -12.63 4.27
C GLY A 8 -5.99 -13.21 4.85
N MET A 9 -5.13 -13.81 4.01
CA MET A 9 -3.86 -14.39 4.44
C MET A 9 -2.84 -13.30 4.77
N ASN A 10 -2.20 -13.37 5.93
CA ASN A 10 -1.20 -12.39 6.35
C ASN A 10 0.18 -12.68 5.73
N ILE A 11 1.08 -11.68 5.78
CA ILE A 11 2.40 -11.75 5.14
C ILE A 11 3.23 -12.94 5.66
N SER A 12 3.14 -13.25 6.96
CA SER A 12 3.87 -14.35 7.57
C SER A 12 3.38 -15.73 7.09
N GLU A 13 2.08 -15.87 6.85
CA GLU A 13 1.48 -17.07 6.25
C GLU A 13 1.88 -17.24 4.78
N ILE A 14 1.95 -16.13 4.03
CA ILE A 14 2.42 -16.15 2.64
C ILE A 14 3.91 -16.51 2.58
N ALA A 15 4.73 -15.94 3.45
CA ALA A 15 6.17 -16.27 3.54
C ALA A 15 6.41 -17.75 3.83
N SER A 16 5.61 -18.33 4.72
CA SER A 16 5.70 -19.75 5.07
C SER A 16 5.33 -20.67 3.90
N LYS A 17 4.43 -20.24 3.00
CA LYS A 17 4.03 -21.01 1.80
C LYS A 17 5.01 -20.91 0.63
N TYR A 18 5.87 -19.90 0.61
CA TYR A 18 6.82 -19.67 -0.48
C TYR A 18 8.25 -19.45 0.04
N PRO A 19 8.88 -20.49 0.63
CA PRO A 19 10.20 -20.39 1.27
C PRO A 19 11.36 -20.12 0.30
N ARG A 20 11.07 -20.11 -1.01
CA ARG A 20 12.03 -19.79 -2.08
C ARG A 20 12.23 -18.29 -2.30
N TYR A 21 11.42 -17.45 -1.65
CA TYR A 21 11.59 -15.99 -1.67
C TYR A 21 11.91 -15.52 -0.26
N ASP A 22 12.75 -14.49 -0.17
CA ASP A 22 13.07 -13.90 1.12
C ASP A 22 11.83 -13.19 1.71
N TYR A 23 11.75 -13.14 3.05
CA TYR A 23 10.67 -12.46 3.75
C TYR A 23 10.56 -10.99 3.29
N TRP A 24 11.69 -10.32 3.07
CA TRP A 24 11.71 -8.94 2.60
C TRP A 24 11.31 -8.79 1.13
N GLU A 25 11.57 -9.79 0.29
CA GLU A 25 11.05 -9.81 -1.10
C GLU A 25 9.53 -9.94 -1.13
N ILE A 26 8.96 -10.81 -0.29
CA ILE A 26 7.51 -10.97 -0.15
C ILE A 26 6.89 -9.71 0.44
N TYR A 27 7.51 -9.16 1.49
CA TYR A 27 7.07 -7.93 2.12
C TYR A 27 7.06 -6.74 1.15
N ALA A 28 8.10 -6.56 0.33
CA ALA A 28 8.16 -5.49 -0.68
C ALA A 28 7.03 -5.63 -1.72
N ASN A 29 6.80 -6.84 -2.22
CA ASN A 29 5.75 -7.10 -3.21
C ASN A 29 4.32 -6.93 -2.65
N VAL A 30 4.12 -7.16 -1.36
CA VAL A 30 2.81 -7.10 -0.69
C VAL A 30 2.50 -5.72 -0.12
N LYS A 31 3.50 -5.06 0.49
CA LYS A 31 3.33 -3.78 1.19
C LYS A 31 3.07 -2.63 0.22
N ASP A 32 3.58 -2.71 -1.01
CA ASP A 32 3.34 -1.69 -2.03
C ASP A 32 1.89 -1.65 -2.54
N TYR A 33 1.09 -2.70 -2.31
CA TYR A 33 -0.22 -2.87 -2.97
C TYR A 33 -1.48 -2.77 -2.08
N SER A 34 -1.39 -2.70 -0.75
CA SER A 34 -2.61 -2.57 0.09
C SER A 34 -2.92 -1.11 0.45
N LEU A 35 -4.09 -0.62 0.03
CA LEU A 35 -4.62 0.69 0.42
C LEU A 35 -4.73 0.81 1.96
N LEU A 36 -5.01 -0.30 2.65
CA LEU A 36 -5.08 -0.35 4.11
C LEU A 36 -3.70 -0.11 4.76
N GLY A 37 -2.64 -0.69 4.21
CA GLY A 37 -1.26 -0.47 4.66
C GLY A 37 -0.85 1.00 4.51
N LYS A 38 -1.10 1.58 3.33
CA LYS A 38 -0.81 3.00 3.08
C LYS A 38 -1.63 3.93 4.00
N LYS A 39 -2.92 3.64 4.22
CA LYS A 39 -3.75 4.36 5.20
C LYS A 39 -3.13 4.32 6.60
N ARG A 40 -2.68 3.16 7.08
CA ARG A 40 -2.07 3.01 8.41
C ARG A 40 -0.78 3.83 8.54
N ILE A 41 0.06 3.85 7.49
CA ILE A 41 1.28 4.66 7.47
C ILE A 41 0.93 6.14 7.54
N ILE A 42 -0.02 6.62 6.72
CA ILE A 42 -0.48 8.02 6.75
C ILE A 42 -0.99 8.39 8.14
N THR A 43 -1.82 7.57 8.77
CA THR A 43 -2.30 7.82 10.13
C THR A 43 -1.15 7.94 11.12
N ASN A 44 -0.16 7.05 11.06
CA ASN A 44 1.01 7.13 11.93
C ASN A 44 1.81 8.42 11.70
N ARG A 45 2.02 8.84 10.44
CA ARG A 45 2.71 10.09 10.12
C ARG A 45 1.96 11.32 10.58
N LEU A 46 0.63 11.32 10.45
CA LEU A 46 -0.21 12.39 11.00
C LEU A 46 -0.09 12.49 12.53
N ASN A 47 0.02 11.36 13.23
CA ASN A 47 0.25 11.36 14.67
C ASN A 47 1.64 11.92 15.00
N SER A 48 2.69 11.48 14.30
CA SER A 48 4.04 12.04 14.45
C SER A 48 4.09 13.54 14.14
N LEU A 49 3.34 14.00 13.15
CA LEU A 49 3.26 15.42 12.76
C LEU A 49 2.73 16.29 13.90
N ARG A 50 1.74 15.79 14.66
CA ARG A 50 1.17 16.48 15.83
C ARG A 50 2.18 16.66 16.96
N GLU A 51 3.11 15.71 17.10
CA GLU A 51 4.11 15.68 18.17
C GLU A 51 5.43 16.37 17.75
N SER A 52 5.58 16.73 16.46
CA SER A 52 6.84 17.23 15.91
C SER A 52 7.16 18.67 16.35
N PRO A 53 8.29 18.90 17.04
CA PRO A 53 8.60 20.19 17.65
C PRO A 53 8.99 21.25 16.62
N THR A 54 9.71 20.89 15.56
CA THR A 54 10.27 21.86 14.62
C THR A 54 9.45 22.02 13.35
N LYS A 55 9.59 23.19 12.72
CA LYS A 55 8.98 23.44 11.40
C LYS A 55 9.58 22.52 10.33
N ALA A 56 10.86 22.21 10.41
CA ALA A 56 11.56 21.36 9.44
C ALA A 56 11.00 19.93 9.47
N GLU A 57 10.94 19.28 10.64
CA GLU A 57 10.37 17.95 10.80
C GLU A 57 8.89 17.91 10.36
N ARG A 58 8.13 18.96 10.67
CA ARG A 58 6.74 19.06 10.19
C ARG A 58 6.67 19.12 8.65
N SER A 59 7.57 19.85 8.00
CA SER A 59 7.61 19.94 6.54
C SER A 59 7.93 18.58 5.91
N GLU A 60 8.95 17.88 6.43
CA GLU A 60 9.32 16.55 5.94
C GLU A 60 8.18 15.54 6.08
N LEU A 61 7.48 15.54 7.22
CA LEU A 61 6.33 14.67 7.43
C LEU A 61 5.15 15.02 6.49
N ILE A 62 4.94 16.31 6.21
CA ILE A 62 3.90 16.75 5.25
C ILE A 62 4.24 16.23 3.84
N ASP A 63 5.50 16.37 3.41
CA ASP A 63 5.95 15.92 2.09
C ASP A 63 5.84 14.38 1.95
N GLU A 64 6.17 13.63 3.00
CA GLU A 64 5.98 12.17 3.04
C GLU A 64 4.50 11.80 2.95
N ILE A 65 3.62 12.49 3.70
CA ILE A 65 2.17 12.26 3.66
C ILE A 65 1.62 12.55 2.25
N GLN A 66 2.05 13.64 1.60
CA GLN A 66 1.63 13.97 0.24
C GLN A 66 2.05 12.90 -0.78
N THR A 67 3.26 12.37 -0.63
CA THR A 67 3.77 11.28 -1.46
C THR A 67 2.89 10.04 -1.30
N LEU A 68 2.62 9.62 -0.06
CA LEU A 68 1.77 8.46 0.23
C LEU A 68 0.34 8.62 -0.31
N ILE A 69 -0.23 9.83 -0.23
CA ILE A 69 -1.56 10.12 -0.80
C ILE A 69 -1.54 10.01 -2.32
N THR A 70 -0.48 10.51 -2.97
CA THR A 70 -0.32 10.43 -4.43
C THR A 70 -0.24 8.97 -4.89
N GLU A 71 0.59 8.16 -4.21
CA GLU A 71 0.68 6.73 -4.49
C GLU A 71 -0.66 5.99 -4.30
N MET A 72 -1.44 6.36 -3.27
CA MET A 72 -2.77 5.79 -3.06
C MET A 72 -3.73 6.16 -4.19
N TYR A 73 -3.68 7.40 -4.67
CA TYR A 73 -4.49 7.84 -5.81
C TYR A 73 -4.12 7.07 -7.08
N ASP A 74 -2.82 6.95 -7.40
CA ASP A 74 -2.36 6.27 -8.60
C ASP A 74 -2.70 4.79 -8.60
N LEU A 75 -2.57 4.12 -7.44
CA LEU A 75 -2.99 2.74 -7.27
C LEU A 75 -4.49 2.59 -7.52
N THR A 76 -5.32 3.46 -6.94
CA THR A 76 -6.77 3.41 -7.09
C THR A 76 -7.18 3.65 -8.54
N LYS A 77 -6.56 4.62 -9.22
CA LYS A 77 -6.77 4.93 -10.63
C LYS A 77 -6.40 3.75 -11.54
N SER A 78 -5.24 3.14 -11.28
CA SER A 78 -4.77 1.95 -12.02
C SER A 78 -5.72 0.76 -11.85
N ASN A 79 -6.20 0.52 -10.63
CA ASN A 79 -7.18 -0.53 -10.35
C ASN A 79 -8.52 -0.25 -11.05
N GLY A 80 -9.00 0.99 -11.05
CA GLY A 80 -10.21 1.40 -11.77
C GLY A 80 -10.11 1.12 -13.28
N LYS A 81 -8.98 1.45 -13.90
CA LYS A 81 -8.72 1.16 -15.33
C LYS A 81 -8.80 -0.34 -15.62
N LYS A 82 -8.15 -1.17 -14.79
CA LYS A 82 -8.18 -2.64 -14.94
C LYS A 82 -9.59 -3.20 -14.83
N LEU A 83 -10.42 -2.67 -13.93
CA LEU A 83 -11.82 -3.12 -13.79
C LEU A 83 -12.65 -2.80 -15.03
N VAL A 84 -12.43 -1.64 -15.66
CA VAL A 84 -13.07 -1.30 -16.94
C VAL A 84 -12.64 -2.28 -18.04
N GLU A 85 -11.34 -2.53 -18.17
CA GLU A 85 -10.80 -3.49 -19.16
C GLU A 85 -11.38 -4.90 -18.97
N ILE A 86 -11.51 -5.37 -17.72
CA ILE A 86 -12.15 -6.65 -17.40
C ILE A 86 -13.64 -6.63 -17.81
N SER A 87 -14.36 -5.54 -17.52
CA SER A 87 -15.78 -5.40 -17.89
C SER A 87 -15.99 -5.44 -19.41
N GLU A 88 -15.11 -4.82 -20.19
CA GLU A 88 -15.17 -4.85 -21.65
C GLU A 88 -14.94 -6.26 -22.22
N ILE A 89 -14.07 -7.05 -21.59
CA ILE A 89 -13.84 -8.45 -21.98
C ILE A 89 -15.03 -9.34 -21.61
N LEU A 90 -15.63 -9.15 -20.43
CA LEU A 90 -16.74 -9.97 -19.95
C LEU A 90 -18.08 -9.69 -20.65
N ASN A 91 -18.27 -8.48 -21.19
CA ASN A 91 -19.49 -8.08 -21.90
C ASN A 91 -19.37 -8.21 -23.44
N ARG A 92 -18.35 -8.92 -23.93
CA ARG A 92 -18.21 -9.37 -25.32
C ARG A 92 -18.69 -10.81 -25.47
#